data_AF-A0A7C4G1K5-F1
#
_entry.id   AF-A0A7C4G1K5-F1
#
_cell.length_a   1.000
_cell.length_b   1.000
_cell.length_c   1.000
_cell.angle_alpha   90.00
_cell.angle_beta   90.00
_cell.angle_gamma   90.00
#
_symmetry.space_group_name_H-M   'P 1'
#
loop_
_entity.id
_entity.type
_entity.pdbx_description
1 polymer ?
#
loop_
_entity_poly.entity_id
_entity_poly.type
_entity_poly.pdbx_seq_one_letter_code
_entity_poly.pdbx_strand_id
1 'polypeptide(L)'
;MMRLFCAFALAWVCYAQQRLDLTPFARPCCSAEKHQVQTFFDYTHPAGLVRRAAGGWVYGFQWAEERDVEEIQVRFNSKAAARAPVIQYWFRHWPLPAPASHTVEDRVDDPWQGEWIAAATEARWEGALCRLRFLPLEGGENPNAKNLPGVRYRRAIKLRLL
;
A
#
# COMPACT_ATOMS: atom_id res chain seq x y z
N MET A 1 -21.43 50.51 31.95
CA MET A 1 -21.76 49.60 30.82
C MET A 1 -20.62 48.59 30.67
N MET A 2 -20.83 47.36 31.11
CA MET A 2 -19.83 46.29 31.16
C MET A 2 -20.04 45.38 29.94
N ARG A 3 -19.06 45.28 29.04
CA ARG A 3 -19.10 44.38 27.88
C ARG A 3 -18.26 43.14 28.19
N LEU A 4 -18.93 42.03 28.54
CA LEU A 4 -18.35 40.70 28.51
C LEU A 4 -18.13 40.31 27.05
N PHE A 5 -16.88 40.12 26.64
CA PHE A 5 -16.55 39.38 25.42
C PHE A 5 -16.34 37.91 25.79
N CYS A 6 -17.33 37.07 25.49
CA CYS A 6 -17.15 35.61 25.50
C CYS A 6 -16.27 35.23 24.31
N ALA A 7 -15.03 34.83 24.58
CA ALA A 7 -14.17 34.16 23.61
C ALA A 7 -14.60 32.70 23.50
N PHE A 8 -15.27 32.33 22.40
CA PHE A 8 -15.46 30.93 22.03
C PHE A 8 -14.12 30.36 21.55
N ALA A 9 -13.49 29.53 22.39
CA ALA A 9 -12.37 28.71 21.95
C ALA A 9 -12.90 27.59 21.05
N LEU A 10 -12.68 27.72 19.74
CA LEU A 10 -12.85 26.63 18.79
C LEU A 10 -11.79 25.57 19.09
N ALA A 11 -12.17 24.53 19.82
CA ALA A 11 -11.35 23.32 19.95
C ALA A 11 -11.36 22.59 18.61
N TRP A 12 -10.25 22.68 17.88
CA TRP A 12 -9.99 21.84 16.72
C TRP A 12 -9.84 20.41 17.22
N VAL A 13 -10.89 19.61 17.07
CA VAL A 13 -10.79 18.16 17.23
C VAL A 13 -9.95 17.65 16.05
N CYS A 14 -8.65 17.47 16.27
CA CYS A 14 -7.83 16.68 15.37
C CYS A 14 -8.36 15.24 15.40
N TYR A 15 -9.15 14.87 14.40
CA TYR A 15 -9.44 13.46 14.12
C TYR A 15 -8.11 12.79 13.79
N ALA A 16 -7.52 12.09 14.76
CA ALA A 16 -6.42 11.18 14.49
C ALA A 16 -7.00 10.04 13.63
N GLN A 17 -6.68 10.04 12.33
CA GLN A 17 -7.02 8.94 11.43
C GLN A 17 -6.49 7.64 12.06
N GLN A 18 -7.39 6.74 12.46
CA GLN A 18 -7.00 5.48 13.08
C GLN A 18 -6.20 4.68 12.06
N ARG A 19 -4.92 4.43 12.36
CA ARG A 19 -4.08 3.54 11.56
C ARG A 19 -4.48 2.10 11.85
N LEU A 20 -4.98 1.41 10.83
CA LEU A 20 -5.36 0.00 10.91
C LEU A 20 -4.19 -0.89 10.42
N ASP A 21 -3.85 -1.92 11.16
CA ASP A 21 -2.96 -2.97 10.65
C ASP A 21 -3.71 -3.81 9.61
N LEU A 22 -3.26 -3.71 8.36
CA LEU A 22 -3.87 -4.42 7.23
C LEU A 22 -3.39 -5.87 7.09
N THR A 23 -2.32 -6.25 7.80
CA THR A 23 -1.67 -7.56 7.69
C THR A 23 -2.62 -8.73 7.99
N PRO A 24 -3.45 -8.69 9.05
CA PRO A 24 -4.35 -9.80 9.38
C PRO A 24 -5.43 -10.07 8.32
N PHE A 25 -5.70 -9.10 7.44
CA PHE A 25 -6.71 -9.21 6.38
C PHE A 25 -6.11 -9.66 5.04
N ALA A 26 -4.78 -9.81 4.97
CA ALA A 26 -4.08 -10.26 3.78
C ALA A 26 -3.92 -11.80 3.77
N ARG A 27 -3.81 -12.36 2.58
CA ARG A 27 -3.33 -13.72 2.33
C ARG A 27 -1.92 -13.68 1.73
N PRO A 28 -1.03 -14.62 2.09
CA PRO A 28 0.26 -14.77 1.43
C PRO A 28 0.08 -15.02 -0.07
N CYS A 29 0.93 -14.44 -0.91
CA CYS A 29 0.85 -14.60 -2.36
C CYS A 29 2.18 -14.31 -3.06
N CYS A 30 2.13 -14.30 -4.40
CA CYS A 30 2.98 -13.45 -5.23
C CYS A 30 4.46 -13.87 -5.33
N SER A 31 4.74 -15.17 -5.09
CA SER A 31 6.04 -15.81 -5.37
C SER A 31 6.32 -16.03 -6.86
N ALA A 32 5.26 -16.15 -7.67
CA ALA A 32 5.32 -16.23 -9.13
C ALA A 32 4.95 -14.88 -9.79
N GLU A 33 5.54 -14.60 -10.96
CA GLU A 33 5.25 -13.38 -11.72
C GLU A 33 3.90 -13.43 -12.42
N LYS A 34 3.46 -14.61 -12.85
CA LYS A 34 2.16 -14.82 -13.49
C LYS A 34 1.21 -15.46 -12.48
N HIS A 35 0.09 -14.80 -12.21
CA HIS A 35 -1.02 -15.42 -11.49
C HIS A 35 -1.77 -16.36 -12.44
N GLN A 36 -1.78 -17.66 -12.14
CA GLN A 36 -2.47 -18.65 -12.96
C GLN A 36 -3.92 -18.92 -12.53
N VAL A 37 -4.30 -18.60 -11.29
CA VAL A 37 -5.65 -18.92 -10.78
C VAL A 37 -6.53 -17.68 -10.81
N GLN A 38 -7.54 -17.72 -11.69
CA GLN A 38 -8.41 -16.58 -12.05
C GLN A 38 -9.58 -16.34 -11.09
N THR A 39 -9.82 -17.20 -10.09
CA THR A 39 -11.12 -17.20 -9.40
C THR A 39 -11.05 -17.31 -7.88
N PHE A 40 -9.92 -17.69 -7.28
CA PHE A 40 -9.82 -17.88 -5.84
C PHE A 40 -8.43 -17.50 -5.29
N PHE A 41 -8.37 -17.21 -3.99
CA PHE A 41 -7.11 -17.14 -3.27
C PHE A 41 -6.38 -18.47 -3.32
N ASP A 42 -5.05 -18.42 -3.47
CA ASP A 42 -4.21 -19.58 -3.22
C ASP A 42 -4.04 -19.78 -1.71
N TYR A 43 -4.90 -20.61 -1.12
CA TYR A 43 -4.83 -20.97 0.30
C TYR A 43 -3.65 -21.88 0.64
N THR A 44 -2.95 -22.41 -0.37
CA THR A 44 -1.79 -23.28 -0.18
C THR A 44 -0.46 -22.53 -0.20
N HIS A 45 -0.48 -21.24 -0.51
CA HIS A 45 0.73 -20.43 -0.56
C HIS A 45 1.40 -20.38 0.83
N PRO A 46 2.71 -20.66 0.92
CA PRO A 46 3.41 -20.60 2.20
C PRO A 46 3.36 -19.20 2.79
N ALA A 47 3.18 -19.13 4.11
CA ALA A 47 3.28 -17.88 4.85
C ALA A 47 4.75 -17.43 4.96
N GLY A 48 4.95 -16.12 5.09
CA GLY A 48 6.27 -15.56 5.35
C GLY A 48 7.09 -15.26 4.09
N LEU A 49 8.41 -15.31 4.25
CA LEU A 49 9.37 -15.05 3.20
C LEU A 49 9.57 -16.29 2.31
N VAL A 50 9.37 -16.13 1.00
CA VAL A 50 9.37 -17.23 0.04
C VAL A 50 10.40 -16.97 -1.06
N ARG A 51 11.08 -18.02 -1.53
CA ARG A 51 12.03 -17.90 -2.64
C ARG A 51 11.26 -17.87 -3.96
N ARG A 52 11.56 -16.89 -4.81
CA ARG A 52 10.93 -16.76 -6.13
C ARG A 52 11.58 -17.71 -7.14
N ALA A 53 10.81 -18.16 -8.13
CA ALA A 53 11.32 -18.99 -9.22
C ALA A 53 12.42 -18.27 -10.03
N ALA A 54 12.30 -16.96 -10.22
CA ALA A 54 13.30 -16.11 -10.87
C ALA A 54 14.54 -15.80 -9.99
N GLY A 55 14.59 -16.34 -8.76
CA GLY A 55 15.60 -16.01 -7.77
C GLY A 55 15.21 -14.84 -6.87
N GLY A 56 15.95 -14.66 -5.77
CA GLY A 56 15.61 -13.71 -4.71
C GLY A 56 14.50 -14.20 -3.79
N TRP A 57 14.19 -13.38 -2.80
CA TRP A 57 13.17 -13.63 -1.79
C TRP A 57 12.02 -12.64 -1.95
N VAL A 58 10.83 -13.03 -1.53
CA VAL A 58 9.66 -12.17 -1.54
C VAL A 58 8.77 -12.41 -0.34
N TYR A 59 8.20 -11.34 0.17
CA TYR A 59 7.09 -11.38 1.11
C TYR A 59 5.88 -10.72 0.45
N GLY A 60 4.86 -11.51 0.11
CA GLY A 60 3.69 -11.05 -0.66
C GLY A 60 2.41 -11.03 0.14
N PHE A 61 1.55 -10.05 -0.14
CA PHE A 61 0.25 -9.82 0.46
C PHE A 61 -0.80 -9.65 -0.64
N GLN A 62 -1.94 -10.31 -0.48
CA GLN A 62 -3.14 -10.09 -1.30
C GLN A 62 -4.35 -9.90 -0.39
N TRP A 63 -5.17 -8.89 -0.67
CA TRP A 63 -6.44 -8.66 0.01
C TRP A 63 -7.63 -9.09 -0.87
N ALA A 64 -8.81 -9.19 -0.27
CA ALA A 64 -10.05 -9.50 -1.00
C ALA A 64 -10.51 -8.35 -1.89
N GLU A 65 -10.13 -7.13 -1.52
CA GLU A 65 -10.42 -5.89 -2.22
C GLU A 65 -9.20 -4.97 -2.04
N GLU A 66 -9.16 -3.88 -2.78
CA GLU A 66 -8.11 -2.88 -2.67
C GLU A 66 -8.00 -2.30 -1.25
N ARG A 67 -6.78 -1.99 -0.83
CA ARG A 67 -6.50 -1.30 0.42
C ARG A 67 -5.60 -0.09 0.17
N ASP A 68 -5.87 0.98 0.89
CA ASP A 68 -4.99 2.14 0.95
C ASP A 68 -3.88 1.86 1.96
N VAL A 69 -2.66 1.63 1.45
CA VAL A 69 -1.49 1.35 2.28
C VAL A 69 -0.65 2.63 2.37
N GLU A 70 -0.48 3.14 3.58
CA GLU A 70 0.30 4.37 3.85
C GLU A 70 1.74 4.09 4.31
N GLU A 71 1.96 2.96 4.98
CA GLU A 71 3.22 2.63 5.62
C GLU A 71 3.39 1.11 5.69
N ILE A 72 4.60 0.62 5.47
CA ILE A 72 4.98 -0.77 5.71
C ILE A 72 5.98 -0.79 6.85
N GLN A 73 5.75 -1.65 7.83
CA GLN A 73 6.68 -1.88 8.93
C GLN A 73 7.24 -3.29 8.86
N VAL A 74 8.56 -3.40 8.75
CA VAL A 74 9.27 -4.68 8.67
C VAL A 74 10.16 -4.83 9.88
N ARG A 75 9.90 -5.86 10.68
CA ARG A 75 10.75 -6.23 11.81
C ARG A 75 11.73 -7.32 11.39
N PHE A 76 13.01 -7.03 11.47
CA PHE A 76 14.08 -7.97 11.22
C PHE A 76 14.51 -8.67 12.51
N ASN A 77 15.01 -9.89 12.41
CA ASN A 77 15.62 -10.60 13.54
C ASN A 77 16.95 -9.93 13.98
N SER A 78 17.67 -9.31 13.04
CA SER A 78 18.88 -8.52 13.31
C SER A 78 19.07 -7.44 12.27
N LYS A 79 19.54 -6.25 12.69
CA LYS A 79 19.82 -5.11 11.80
C LYS A 79 21.12 -5.28 11.01
N ALA A 80 22.09 -6.04 11.53
CA ALA A 80 23.48 -6.01 11.05
C ALA A 80 23.66 -6.34 9.55
N ALA A 81 22.72 -7.07 8.95
CA ALA A 81 22.69 -7.39 7.52
C ALA A 81 21.38 -6.97 6.83
N ALA A 82 20.50 -6.23 7.52
CA ALA A 82 19.19 -5.89 6.99
C ALA A 82 19.29 -4.75 5.97
N ARG A 83 18.59 -4.92 4.85
CA ARG A 83 18.38 -3.87 3.84
C ARG A 83 16.91 -3.53 3.81
N ALA A 84 16.61 -2.25 3.54
CA ALA A 84 15.24 -1.83 3.32
C ALA A 84 14.71 -2.56 2.08
N PRO A 85 13.58 -3.29 2.18
CA PRO A 85 13.05 -3.99 1.02
C PRO A 85 12.45 -3.00 0.03
N VAL A 86 12.44 -3.38 -1.24
CA VAL A 86 11.73 -2.63 -2.27
C VAL A 86 10.27 -3.02 -2.22
N ILE A 87 9.39 -2.03 -2.06
CA ILE A 87 7.95 -2.24 -2.15
C ILE A 87 7.55 -2.22 -3.62
N GLN A 88 6.86 -3.27 -4.04
CA GLN A 88 6.14 -3.29 -5.30
C GLN A 88 4.65 -3.49 -5.03
N TYR A 89 3.81 -2.77 -5.77
CA TYR A 89 2.37 -2.95 -5.72
C TYR A 89 1.84 -3.34 -7.10
N TRP A 90 0.71 -4.03 -7.08
CA TRP A 90 0.03 -4.43 -8.31
C TRP A 90 -0.81 -3.27 -8.81
N PHE A 91 -0.59 -2.89 -10.06
CA PHE A 91 -1.23 -1.75 -10.71
C PHE A 91 -1.99 -2.20 -11.94
N ARG A 92 -3.21 -1.68 -12.12
CA ARG A 92 -3.93 -1.77 -13.41
C ARG A 92 -4.61 -0.46 -13.80
N HIS A 93 -5.31 0.17 -12.86
CA HIS A 93 -6.21 1.29 -13.11
C HIS A 93 -6.03 2.42 -12.10
N TRP A 94 -5.67 2.13 -10.85
CA TRP A 94 -5.49 3.18 -9.85
C TRP A 94 -4.27 4.10 -10.12
N PRO A 95 -4.37 5.43 -9.96
CA PRO A 95 -5.56 6.19 -9.59
C PRO A 95 -6.52 6.44 -10.76
N LEU A 96 -7.83 6.28 -10.52
CA LEU A 96 -8.85 6.64 -11.49
C LEU A 96 -9.00 8.16 -11.62
N PRO A 97 -9.39 8.68 -12.79
CA PRO A 97 -9.83 10.06 -12.90
C PRO A 97 -11.03 10.33 -11.99
N ALA A 98 -11.24 11.59 -11.62
CA ALA A 98 -12.42 11.99 -10.86
C ALA A 98 -13.70 11.51 -11.58
N PRO A 99 -14.69 10.95 -10.86
CA PRO A 99 -15.92 10.48 -11.47
C PRO A 99 -16.63 11.62 -12.20
N ALA A 100 -17.02 11.40 -13.46
CA ALA A 100 -17.74 12.38 -14.25
C ALA A 100 -19.26 12.40 -13.94
N SER A 101 -19.78 11.31 -13.37
CA SER A 101 -21.20 11.11 -13.01
C SER A 101 -21.34 9.97 -11.99
N HIS A 102 -22.45 9.92 -11.25
CA HIS A 102 -22.80 8.86 -10.30
C HIS A 102 -23.41 7.61 -10.95
N THR A 103 -23.49 7.57 -12.28
CA THR A 103 -24.12 6.49 -13.05
C THR A 103 -23.13 5.44 -13.57
N VAL A 104 -21.83 5.61 -13.30
CA VAL A 104 -20.76 4.72 -13.77
C VAL A 104 -20.01 4.19 -12.56
N GLU A 105 -19.91 2.87 -12.46
CA GLU A 105 -19.13 2.18 -11.44
C GLU A 105 -17.63 2.45 -11.62
N ASP A 106 -16.92 2.66 -10.52
CA ASP A 106 -15.47 2.83 -10.53
C ASP A 106 -14.77 1.51 -10.93
N ARG A 107 -13.79 1.62 -11.81
CA ARG A 107 -12.99 0.45 -12.24
C ARG A 107 -12.02 0.06 -11.14
N VAL A 108 -12.14 -1.16 -10.62
CA VAL A 108 -11.22 -1.70 -9.62
C VAL A 108 -10.00 -2.38 -10.26
N ASP A 109 -8.87 -2.37 -9.56
CA ASP A 109 -7.69 -3.13 -9.92
C ASP A 109 -8.01 -4.63 -9.87
N ASP A 110 -7.82 -5.26 -11.01
CA ASP A 110 -8.01 -6.68 -11.21
C ASP A 110 -6.73 -7.41 -10.79
N PRO A 111 -6.81 -8.42 -9.91
CA PRO A 111 -5.64 -9.12 -9.40
C PRO A 111 -4.88 -9.95 -10.45
N TRP A 112 -5.41 -10.13 -11.66
CA TRP A 112 -4.87 -10.98 -12.72
C TRP A 112 -4.29 -10.21 -13.90
N GLN A 113 -4.82 -9.02 -14.21
CA GLN A 113 -4.53 -8.28 -15.45
C GLN A 113 -3.73 -6.99 -15.23
N GLY A 114 -3.03 -6.87 -14.11
CA GLY A 114 -2.13 -5.77 -13.81
C GLY A 114 -0.66 -6.11 -13.99
N GLU A 115 0.19 -5.23 -13.48
CA GLU A 115 1.64 -5.37 -13.47
C GLU A 115 2.23 -4.92 -12.13
N TRP A 116 3.43 -5.40 -11.82
CA TRP A 116 4.15 -4.98 -10.62
C TRP A 116 4.93 -3.70 -10.90
N ILE A 117 4.61 -2.63 -10.18
CA ILE A 117 5.38 -1.38 -10.22
C ILE A 117 6.05 -1.12 -8.86
N ALA A 118 7.28 -0.62 -8.91
CA ALA A 118 8.06 -0.30 -7.72
C ALA A 118 7.65 1.06 -7.18
N ALA A 119 7.35 1.12 -5.88
CA ALA A 119 6.96 2.36 -5.23
C ALA A 119 8.19 3.18 -4.80
N ALA A 120 8.11 4.49 -4.98
CA ALA A 120 9.07 5.43 -4.41
C ALA A 120 8.81 5.53 -2.90
N THR A 121 9.82 5.19 -2.09
CA THR A 121 9.68 5.14 -0.63
C THR A 121 10.89 5.70 0.10
N GLU A 122 10.66 6.23 1.29
CA GLU A 122 11.71 6.54 2.26
C GLU A 122 11.74 5.47 3.36
N ALA A 123 12.94 5.05 3.76
CA ALA A 123 13.15 4.07 4.83
C ALA A 123 13.68 4.77 6.09
N ARG A 124 13.07 4.48 7.25
CA ARG A 124 13.54 4.91 8.56
C ARG A 124 13.74 3.72 9.48
N TRP A 125 14.85 3.70 10.21
CA TRP A 125 15.25 2.58 11.06
C TRP A 125 15.16 2.91 12.54
N GLU A 126 14.49 2.05 13.30
CA GLU A 126 14.41 2.06 14.76
C GLU A 126 14.87 0.70 15.28
N GLY A 127 16.17 0.56 15.56
CA GLY A 127 16.77 -0.75 15.85
C GLY A 127 16.58 -1.71 14.68
N ALA A 128 15.92 -2.85 14.90
CA ALA A 128 15.61 -3.83 13.88
C ALA A 128 14.26 -3.61 13.17
N LEU A 129 13.57 -2.51 13.46
CA LEU A 129 12.34 -2.10 12.76
C LEU A 129 12.68 -1.15 11.61
N CYS A 130 12.30 -1.52 10.38
CA CYS A 130 12.34 -0.65 9.22
C CYS A 130 10.92 -0.16 8.92
N ARG A 131 10.70 1.16 8.98
CA ARG A 131 9.47 1.80 8.52
C ARG A 131 9.68 2.35 7.13
N LEU A 132 8.84 1.95 6.18
CA LEU A 132 8.84 2.40 4.80
C LEU A 132 7.60 3.26 4.59
N ARG A 133 7.79 4.51 4.17
CA ARG A 133 6.71 5.44 3.84
C ARG A 133 6.76 5.79 2.37
N PHE A 134 5.59 5.90 1.75
CA PHE A 134 5.53 6.32 0.36
C PHE A 134 5.90 7.80 0.22
N LEU A 135 6.75 8.06 -0.77
CA LEU A 135 6.93 9.41 -1.29
C LEU A 135 5.66 9.82 -2.06
N PRO A 136 5.44 11.13 -2.28
CA PRO A 136 4.32 11.60 -3.08
C PRO A 136 4.23 10.85 -4.41
N LEU A 137 3.02 10.46 -4.80
CA LEU A 137 2.80 9.76 -6.06
C LEU A 137 3.15 10.68 -7.24
N GLU A 138 4.01 10.20 -8.14
CA GLU A 138 4.50 10.94 -9.30
C GLU A 138 4.39 10.12 -10.60
N GLY A 139 4.35 10.82 -11.73
CA GLY A 139 4.16 10.22 -13.05
C GLY A 139 5.27 9.24 -13.50
N GLY A 140 6.47 9.38 -12.93
CA GLY A 140 7.57 8.44 -13.17
C GLY A 140 7.39 7.08 -12.49
N GLU A 141 6.55 7.02 -11.44
CA GLU A 141 6.19 5.78 -10.75
C GLU A 141 4.93 5.16 -11.36
N ASN A 142 3.89 5.96 -11.54
CA ASN A 142 2.58 5.52 -12.00
C ASN A 142 2.04 6.48 -13.08
N PRO A 143 1.70 6.00 -14.28
CA PRO A 143 1.25 6.87 -15.37
C PRO A 143 -0.06 7.62 -15.06
N ASN A 144 -0.86 7.11 -14.12
CA ASN A 144 -2.12 7.70 -13.68
C ASN A 144 -1.96 8.67 -12.50
N ALA A 145 -0.74 8.94 -12.02
CA ALA A 145 -0.47 9.81 -10.87
C ALA A 145 -1.12 11.20 -10.96
N LYS A 146 -1.26 11.75 -12.18
CA LYS A 146 -1.90 13.04 -12.45
C LYS A 146 -3.36 13.11 -11.96
N ASN A 147 -4.04 11.97 -11.87
CA ASN A 147 -5.43 11.90 -11.44
C ASN A 147 -5.57 12.11 -9.92
N LEU A 148 -4.49 11.84 -9.16
CA LEU A 148 -4.48 11.96 -7.71
C LEU A 148 -3.10 12.44 -7.22
N PRO A 149 -2.73 13.70 -7.50
CA PRO A 149 -1.37 14.19 -7.28
C PRO A 149 -1.02 14.29 -5.80
N GLY A 150 0.21 13.92 -5.45
CA GLY A 150 0.79 14.18 -4.13
C GLY A 150 0.38 13.21 -3.01
N VAL A 151 -0.46 12.21 -3.29
CA VAL A 151 -0.86 11.23 -2.27
C VAL A 151 0.30 10.37 -1.80
N ARG A 152 0.26 10.02 -0.51
CA ARG A 152 1.31 9.26 0.20
C ARG A 152 0.85 7.87 0.63
N TYR A 153 -0.16 7.35 -0.04
CA TYR A 153 -0.56 5.95 0.04
C TYR A 153 -0.54 5.34 -1.35
N ARG A 154 -0.59 4.01 -1.42
CA ARG A 154 -0.88 3.27 -2.65
C ARG A 154 -2.12 2.44 -2.40
N ARG A 155 -3.12 2.59 -3.28
CA ARG A 155 -4.27 1.70 -3.31
C ARG A 155 -3.90 0.50 -4.17
N ALA A 156 -3.94 -0.69 -3.60
CA ALA A 156 -3.66 -1.91 -4.34
C ALA A 156 -4.35 -3.12 -3.71
N ILE A 157 -4.68 -4.11 -4.56
CA ILE A 157 -5.18 -5.42 -4.11
C ILE A 157 -4.04 -6.38 -3.75
N LYS A 158 -2.82 -6.13 -4.25
CA LYS A 158 -1.61 -6.91 -3.94
C LYS A 158 -0.40 -6.01 -3.72
N LEU A 159 0.46 -6.43 -2.79
CA LEU A 159 1.73 -5.80 -2.49
C LEU A 159 2.79 -6.88 -2.26
N ARG A 160 4.04 -6.61 -2.63
CA ARG A 160 5.17 -7.49 -2.30
C ARG A 160 6.41 -6.71 -1.88
N LEU A 161 7.21 -7.34 -1.04
CA LEU A 161 8.50 -6.85 -0.56
C LEU A 161 9.60 -7.71 -1.18
N LEU A 162 10.58 -7.07 -1.84
CA LEU A 162 11.76 -7.71 -2.44
C LEU A 162 13.04 -7.38 -1.68
#